data_AF-A0A1T1BSL7-F1
#
_entry.id   AF-A0A1T1BSL7-F1
#
_cell.length_a   1.000
_cell.length_b   1.000
_cell.length_c   1.000
_cell.angle_alpha   90.00
_cell.angle_beta   90.00
_cell.angle_gamma   90.00
#
_symmetry.space_group_name_H-M   'P 1'
#
loop_
_entity.id
_entity.type
_entity.pdbx_description
1 polymer ?
#
loop_
_entity_poly.entity_id
_entity_poly.type
_entity_poly.pdbx_seq_one_letter_code
_entity_poly.pdbx_strand_id
1 'polypeptide(L)'
;MKKKVYGFKPSELTDTLKSLKNNDLDLFWKTARNNPKEAAPCLKTLIDNETADSYFCFDASSLLIRLDSTDTYLPTVIKGLKKCELNDLQLSTYLEICFYLNYRKQDITELATKLISVPDAKIFLSNHFLTLNAIDASIFLFNNMSAETAEKTLISAISSGNSTAKHNAAVLLNLMATDNGDQFLNSLIERKQLEDFTIQFIMKDRKTFIIKPKGSKSRSEILESLNDVPYNFEKEFFGFAGNKELTGSACKMLDKQDLDKIRIARQKTTPGLSDEALHEYFALTTILMTVRDKKESK
;
A
#
# COMPACT_ATOMS: atom_id res chain seq x y z
N MET A 1 17.13 8.53 29.33
CA MET A 1 15.90 7.72 29.23
C MET A 1 16.00 6.65 28.15
N LYS A 2 16.21 7.00 26.87
CA LYS A 2 16.37 6.05 25.75
C LYS A 2 17.26 4.83 26.07
N LYS A 3 18.51 5.04 26.50
CA LYS A 3 19.48 3.96 26.81
C LYS A 3 18.99 2.93 27.84
N LYS A 4 18.02 3.27 28.69
CA LYS A 4 17.42 2.37 29.69
C LYS A 4 16.28 1.54 29.09
N VAL A 5 15.51 2.16 28.20
CA VAL A 5 14.25 1.60 27.67
C VAL A 5 14.55 0.72 26.44
N TYR A 6 15.33 1.24 25.50
CA TYR A 6 15.62 0.61 24.20
C TYR A 6 16.97 -0.15 24.20
N GLY A 7 17.42 -0.63 23.04
CA GLY A 7 18.61 -1.45 22.86
C GLY A 7 18.34 -2.96 22.84
N PHE A 8 17.13 -3.37 22.47
CA PHE A 8 16.71 -4.78 22.42
C PHE A 8 15.93 -5.07 21.13
N LYS A 9 15.82 -6.36 20.76
CA LYS A 9 14.93 -6.80 19.68
C LYS A 9 13.70 -7.50 20.24
N PRO A 10 12.47 -7.02 19.93
CA PRO A 10 11.23 -7.65 20.40
C PRO A 10 11.13 -9.16 20.16
N SER A 11 11.62 -9.67 19.03
CA SER A 11 11.59 -11.12 18.73
C SER A 11 12.51 -11.96 19.62
N GLU A 12 13.56 -11.36 20.20
CA GLU A 12 14.53 -12.04 21.04
C GLU A 12 14.10 -12.11 22.52
N LEU A 13 12.99 -11.47 22.89
CA LEU A 13 12.49 -11.43 24.26
C LEU A 13 11.48 -12.55 24.58
N THR A 14 11.55 -13.08 25.80
CA THR A 14 10.49 -13.91 26.38
C THR A 14 9.26 -13.07 26.74
N ASP A 15 8.10 -13.69 26.93
CA ASP A 15 6.86 -12.95 27.25
C ASP A 15 6.95 -12.17 28.57
N THR A 16 7.63 -12.72 29.57
CA THR A 16 7.90 -12.01 30.83
C THR A 16 8.77 -10.76 30.59
N LEU A 17 9.83 -10.87 29.79
CA LEU A 17 10.70 -9.74 29.47
C LEU A 17 9.98 -8.70 28.59
N LYS A 18 9.12 -9.14 27.65
CA LYS A 18 8.27 -8.26 26.85
C LYS A 18 7.34 -7.44 27.75
N SER A 19 6.67 -8.06 28.73
CA SER A 19 5.80 -7.35 29.65
C SER A 19 6.55 -6.27 30.45
N LEU A 20 7.73 -6.59 30.98
CA LEU A 20 8.56 -5.61 31.69
C LEU A 20 9.01 -4.46 30.77
N LYS A 21 9.45 -4.78 29.55
CA LYS A 21 9.87 -3.76 28.57
C LYS A 21 8.73 -2.89 28.08
N ASN A 22 7.53 -3.44 27.92
CA ASN A 22 6.34 -2.68 27.56
C ASN A 22 6.00 -1.63 28.61
N ASN A 23 6.14 -1.95 29.91
CA ASN A 23 5.92 -0.96 30.98
C ASN A 23 6.94 0.20 30.91
N ASP A 24 8.20 -0.09 30.61
CA ASP A 24 9.24 0.93 30.41
C ASP A 24 8.97 1.81 29.17
N LEU A 25 8.50 1.21 28.07
CA LEU A 25 8.08 1.90 26.86
C LEU A 25 6.86 2.79 27.10
N ASP A 26 5.85 2.29 27.81
CA ASP A 26 4.64 3.03 28.14
C ASP A 26 4.95 4.27 28.97
N LEU A 27 5.88 4.15 29.93
CA LEU A 27 6.36 5.29 30.70
C LEU A 27 7.06 6.32 29.79
N PHE A 28 7.92 5.86 28.88
CA PHE A 28 8.57 6.73 27.88
C PHE A 28 7.55 7.49 27.02
N TRP A 29 6.57 6.77 26.46
CA TRP A 29 5.50 7.33 25.66
C TRP A 29 4.63 8.31 26.44
N LYS A 30 4.27 7.99 27.69
CA LYS A 30 3.47 8.86 28.56
C LYS A 30 4.22 10.15 28.87
N THR A 31 5.52 10.07 29.21
CA THR A 31 6.35 11.26 29.46
C THR A 31 6.42 12.18 28.24
N ALA A 32 6.60 11.61 27.04
CA ALA A 32 6.65 12.39 25.81
C ALA A 32 5.29 13.03 25.46
N ARG A 33 4.19 12.28 25.59
CA ARG A 33 2.83 12.79 25.34
C ARG A 33 2.40 13.90 26.29
N ASN A 34 2.88 13.86 27.53
CA ASN A 34 2.59 14.92 28.50
C ASN A 34 3.35 16.23 28.20
N ASN A 35 4.41 16.17 27.39
CA ASN A 35 5.29 17.32 27.11
C ASN A 35 5.62 17.43 25.60
N PRO A 36 4.62 17.51 24.70
CA PRO A 36 4.84 17.33 23.26
C PRO A 36 5.79 18.36 22.66
N LYS A 37 5.74 19.62 23.13
CA LYS A 37 6.60 20.72 22.64
C LYS A 37 8.09 20.49 22.89
N GLU A 38 8.42 19.84 23.99
CA GLU A 38 9.81 19.52 24.37
C GLU A 38 10.23 18.16 23.80
N ALA A 39 9.30 17.20 23.78
CA ALA A 39 9.55 15.85 23.32
C ALA A 39 9.78 15.76 21.81
N ALA A 40 9.02 16.48 20.97
CA ALA A 40 9.15 16.37 19.52
C ALA A 40 10.55 16.78 19.00
N PRO A 41 11.14 17.93 19.38
CA PRO A 41 12.53 18.27 19.00
C PRO A 41 13.56 17.27 19.53
N CYS A 42 13.34 16.74 20.74
CA CYS A 42 14.22 15.75 21.35
C CYS A 42 14.19 14.42 20.57
N LEU A 43 12.99 13.89 20.27
CA LEU A 43 12.81 12.68 19.47
C LEU A 43 13.41 12.85 18.09
N LYS A 44 13.22 14.01 17.44
CA LYS A 44 13.87 14.32 16.17
C LYS A 44 15.37 14.10 16.25
N THR A 45 16.02 14.72 17.23
CA THR A 45 17.47 14.61 17.43
C THR A 45 17.92 13.17 17.69
N LEU A 46 17.14 12.43 18.49
CA LEU A 46 17.45 11.03 18.78
C LEU A 46 17.32 10.12 17.55
N ILE A 47 16.27 10.29 16.73
CA ILE A 47 16.05 9.54 15.49
C ILE A 47 17.15 9.87 14.46
N ASP A 48 17.50 11.15 14.35
CA ASP A 48 18.52 11.61 13.40
C ASP A 48 19.88 10.96 13.66
N ASN A 49 20.24 10.82 14.94
CA ASN A 49 21.53 10.31 15.41
C ASN A 49 21.55 8.79 15.66
N GLU A 50 20.40 8.10 15.63
CA GLU A 50 20.38 6.64 15.78
C GLU A 50 20.98 5.94 14.56
N THR A 51 21.78 4.90 14.79
CA THR A 51 22.44 4.11 13.74
C THR A 51 22.34 2.60 13.93
N ALA A 52 21.97 2.12 15.12
CA ALA A 52 21.98 0.70 15.47
C ALA A 52 20.61 0.16 15.88
N ASP A 53 19.79 0.97 16.56
CA ASP A 53 18.52 0.51 17.13
C ASP A 53 17.35 0.75 16.17
N SER A 54 17.11 -0.24 15.31
CA SER A 54 16.01 -0.27 14.35
C SER A 54 14.63 -0.14 15.02
N TYR A 55 14.43 -0.81 16.17
CA TYR A 55 13.15 -0.78 16.89
C TYR A 55 12.89 0.61 17.47
N PHE A 56 13.90 1.24 18.07
CA PHE A 56 13.81 2.64 18.51
C PHE A 56 13.48 3.58 17.35
N CYS A 57 14.13 3.42 16.19
CA CYS A 57 13.85 4.25 15.02
C CYS A 57 12.37 4.18 14.59
N PHE A 58 11.78 2.98 14.60
CA PHE A 58 10.35 2.84 14.30
C PHE A 58 9.46 3.45 15.40
N ASP A 59 9.68 3.03 16.65
CA ASP A 59 8.83 3.41 17.78
C ASP A 59 8.85 4.93 18.03
N ALA A 60 10.03 5.55 17.99
CA ALA A 60 10.20 6.98 18.13
C ALA A 60 9.59 7.76 16.94
N SER A 61 9.68 7.23 15.71
CA SER A 61 9.02 7.84 14.54
C SER A 61 7.49 7.78 14.66
N SER A 62 6.94 6.65 15.11
CA SER A 62 5.51 6.46 15.39
C SER A 62 5.01 7.39 16.49
N LEU A 63 5.81 7.59 17.54
CA LEU A 63 5.51 8.55 18.58
C LEU A 63 5.58 9.99 18.07
N LEU A 64 6.64 10.35 17.34
CA LEU A 64 6.87 11.71 16.84
C LEU A 64 5.70 12.19 15.96
N ILE A 65 5.22 11.34 15.05
CA ILE A 65 4.08 11.69 14.17
C ILE A 65 2.76 11.85 14.93
N ARG A 66 2.61 11.20 16.10
CA ARG A 66 1.45 11.35 16.99
C ARG A 66 1.54 12.60 17.86
N LEU A 67 2.75 13.06 18.19
CA LEU A 67 2.96 14.28 18.97
C LEU A 67 2.81 15.53 18.11
N ASP A 68 3.27 15.46 16.85
CA ASP A 68 3.22 16.57 15.92
C ASP A 68 2.95 16.04 14.49
N SER A 69 1.74 16.34 14.01
CA SER A 69 1.26 15.97 12.69
C SER A 69 1.49 17.06 11.63
N THR A 70 2.27 18.10 11.94
CA THR A 70 2.68 19.11 10.96
C THR A 70 3.77 18.56 10.04
N ASP A 71 4.00 19.21 8.90
CA ASP A 71 5.01 18.76 7.94
C ASP A 71 6.46 18.88 8.49
N THR A 72 6.65 19.59 9.60
CA THR A 72 7.94 19.88 10.24
C THR A 72 8.77 18.62 10.50
N TYR A 73 8.15 17.55 10.98
CA TYR A 73 8.86 16.36 11.44
C TYR A 73 8.75 15.16 10.49
N LEU A 74 7.94 15.24 9.44
CA LEU A 74 7.74 14.13 8.50
C LEU A 74 9.04 13.64 7.84
N PRO A 75 9.99 14.50 7.43
CA PRO A 75 11.28 14.04 6.92
C PRO A 75 12.07 13.20 7.93
N THR A 76 11.96 13.53 9.23
CA THR A 76 12.63 12.77 10.29
C THR A 76 11.94 11.43 10.52
N VAL A 77 10.61 11.42 10.50
CA VAL A 77 9.82 10.19 10.60
C VAL A 77 10.22 9.21 9.49
N ILE A 78 10.25 9.68 8.24
CA ILE A 78 10.68 8.88 7.08
C ILE A 78 12.09 8.35 7.27
N LYS A 79 13.04 9.20 7.67
CA LYS A 79 14.42 8.78 7.93
C LYS A 79 14.50 7.68 9.01
N GLY A 80 13.69 7.76 10.06
CA GLY A 80 13.59 6.70 11.07
C GLY A 80 13.02 5.41 10.50
N LEU A 81 11.93 5.47 9.74
CA LEU A 81 11.31 4.29 9.12
C LEU A 81 12.23 3.62 8.08
N LYS A 82 13.06 4.39 7.38
CA LYS A 82 14.09 3.83 6.49
C LYS A 82 15.15 3.02 7.23
N LYS A 83 15.43 3.33 8.50
CA LYS A 83 16.38 2.59 9.34
C LYS A 83 15.79 1.36 10.04
N CYS A 84 14.47 1.18 10.03
CA CYS A 84 13.84 0.08 10.77
C CYS A 84 13.82 -1.24 9.99
N GLU A 85 13.82 -2.36 10.70
CA GLU A 85 13.71 -3.72 10.19
C GLU A 85 12.30 -4.22 10.49
N LEU A 86 11.56 -4.67 9.48
CA LEU A 86 10.13 -4.93 9.62
C LEU A 86 9.79 -6.20 10.42
N ASN A 87 10.74 -7.13 10.56
CA ASN A 87 10.52 -8.44 11.18
C ASN A 87 10.13 -8.35 12.67
N ASP A 88 10.50 -7.27 13.34
CA ASP A 88 10.28 -7.05 14.78
C ASP A 88 9.15 -6.05 15.07
N LEU A 89 8.40 -5.63 14.06
CA LEU A 89 7.46 -4.52 14.15
C LEU A 89 6.01 -4.98 14.01
N GLN A 90 5.12 -4.17 14.58
CA GLN A 90 3.70 -4.25 14.26
C GLN A 90 3.48 -3.66 12.87
N LEU A 91 3.36 -4.54 11.87
CA LEU A 91 3.24 -4.13 10.47
C LEU A 91 1.97 -3.29 10.19
N SER A 92 0.91 -3.43 10.99
CA SER A 92 -0.29 -2.57 10.89
C SER A 92 0.05 -1.11 11.16
N THR A 93 0.77 -0.81 12.25
CA THR A 93 1.22 0.55 12.55
C THR A 93 2.20 1.05 11.50
N TYR A 94 3.07 0.19 10.95
CA TYR A 94 3.95 0.58 9.85
C TYR A 94 3.16 0.98 8.60
N LEU A 95 2.16 0.18 8.21
CA LEU A 95 1.29 0.45 7.08
C LEU A 95 0.52 1.76 7.27
N GLU A 96 -0.08 1.97 8.44
CA GLU A 96 -0.82 3.19 8.80
C GLU A 96 0.05 4.44 8.67
N ILE A 97 1.30 4.40 9.15
CA ILE A 97 2.21 5.54 9.04
C ILE A 97 2.61 5.78 7.58
N CYS A 98 2.95 4.72 6.82
CA CYS A 98 3.29 4.87 5.40
C CYS A 98 2.12 5.45 4.61
N PHE A 99 0.91 4.97 4.90
CA PHE A 99 -0.32 5.46 4.30
C PHE A 99 -0.55 6.94 4.61
N TYR A 100 -0.41 7.34 5.87
CA TYR A 100 -0.50 8.74 6.30
C TYR A 100 0.56 9.62 5.61
N LEU A 101 1.81 9.18 5.53
CA LEU A 101 2.88 9.92 4.87
C LEU A 101 2.59 10.15 3.39
N ASN A 102 2.07 9.12 2.70
CA ASN A 102 1.66 9.25 1.30
C ASN A 102 0.51 10.26 1.14
N TYR A 103 -0.51 10.19 2.00
CA TYR A 103 -1.60 11.19 2.03
C TYR A 103 -1.08 12.62 2.21
N ARG A 104 0.02 12.79 2.97
CA ARG A 104 0.76 14.05 3.14
C ARG A 104 1.76 14.35 2.03
N LYS A 105 1.61 13.70 0.87
CA LYS A 105 2.41 13.86 -0.35
C LYS A 105 3.91 13.65 -0.13
N GLN A 106 4.28 12.86 0.88
CA GLN A 106 5.67 12.49 1.10
C GLN A 106 6.05 11.30 0.22
N ASP A 107 7.31 11.24 -0.19
CA ASP A 107 7.84 10.09 -0.92
C ASP A 107 8.01 8.88 0.01
N ILE A 108 7.16 7.88 -0.19
CA ILE A 108 7.17 6.61 0.54
C ILE A 108 7.70 5.45 -0.31
N THR A 109 8.30 5.70 -1.47
CA THR A 109 8.79 4.69 -2.42
C THR A 109 9.64 3.62 -1.75
N GLU A 110 10.62 4.04 -0.97
CA GLU A 110 11.51 3.12 -0.24
C GLU A 110 10.75 2.34 0.85
N LEU A 111 9.81 2.98 1.54
CA LEU A 111 9.02 2.35 2.60
C LEU A 111 8.07 1.28 2.03
N ALA A 112 7.39 1.59 0.94
CA ALA A 112 6.55 0.64 0.21
C ALA A 112 7.38 -0.54 -0.33
N THR A 113 8.60 -0.27 -0.81
CA THR A 113 9.54 -1.31 -1.27
C THR A 113 9.99 -2.24 -0.13
N LYS A 114 10.19 -1.70 1.08
CA LYS A 114 10.49 -2.53 2.26
C LYS A 114 9.33 -3.46 2.58
N LEU A 115 8.09 -2.97 2.52
CA LEU A 115 6.91 -3.78 2.82
C LEU A 115 6.75 -4.97 1.87
N ILE A 116 6.88 -4.77 0.55
CA ILE A 116 6.79 -5.88 -0.43
C ILE A 116 7.93 -6.89 -0.30
N SER A 117 9.00 -6.55 0.43
CA SER A 117 10.14 -7.44 0.65
C SER A 117 9.97 -8.35 1.86
N VAL A 118 8.91 -8.17 2.66
CA VAL A 118 8.65 -8.96 3.89
C VAL A 118 8.02 -10.31 3.53
N PRO A 119 8.69 -11.44 3.80
CA PRO A 119 8.11 -12.76 3.58
C PRO A 119 6.94 -13.00 4.55
N ASP A 120 5.88 -13.64 4.05
CA ASP A 120 4.72 -14.06 4.84
C ASP A 120 4.10 -12.95 5.71
N ALA A 121 4.17 -11.70 5.24
CA ALA A 121 3.62 -10.56 5.97
C ALA A 121 2.14 -10.79 6.30
N LYS A 122 1.77 -10.56 7.57
CA LYS A 122 0.38 -10.60 8.05
C LYS A 122 0.08 -9.31 8.79
N ILE A 123 -0.78 -8.49 8.20
CA ILE A 123 -1.14 -7.18 8.73
C ILE A 123 -2.60 -7.21 9.14
N PHE A 124 -2.84 -7.27 10.44
CA PHE A 124 -4.20 -7.25 10.97
C PHE A 124 -4.68 -5.80 11.19
N LEU A 125 -5.75 -5.42 10.49
CA LEU A 125 -6.43 -4.15 10.63
C LEU A 125 -7.65 -4.34 11.54
N SER A 126 -7.51 -3.96 12.80
CA SER A 126 -8.52 -4.22 13.84
C SER A 126 -9.88 -3.62 13.53
N ASN A 127 -9.91 -2.42 12.95
CA ASN A 127 -11.15 -1.69 12.66
C ASN A 127 -12.00 -2.37 11.57
N HIS A 128 -11.39 -3.24 10.76
CA HIS A 128 -12.05 -3.95 9.65
C HIS A 128 -12.03 -5.46 9.84
N PHE A 129 -11.48 -5.97 10.95
CA PHE A 129 -11.27 -7.40 11.19
C PHE A 129 -10.61 -8.12 9.99
N LEU A 130 -9.69 -7.42 9.32
CA LEU A 130 -9.11 -7.83 8.04
C LEU A 130 -7.63 -8.16 8.23
N THR A 131 -7.17 -9.28 7.66
CA THR A 131 -5.74 -9.60 7.59
C THR A 131 -5.25 -9.44 6.15
N LEU A 132 -4.32 -8.52 5.94
CA LEU A 132 -3.69 -8.28 4.65
C LEU A 132 -2.37 -9.03 4.56
N ASN A 133 -2.07 -9.56 3.38
CA ASN A 133 -0.71 -9.96 3.01
C ASN A 133 0.09 -8.75 2.49
N ALA A 134 1.36 -8.95 2.15
CA ALA A 134 2.22 -7.88 1.62
C ALA A 134 1.67 -7.25 0.32
N ILE A 135 1.10 -8.05 -0.58
CA ILE A 135 0.54 -7.57 -1.85
C ILE A 135 -0.67 -6.67 -1.58
N ASP A 136 -1.65 -7.14 -0.81
CA ASP A 136 -2.87 -6.39 -0.51
C ASP A 136 -2.57 -5.10 0.26
N ALA A 137 -1.66 -5.15 1.23
CA ALA A 137 -1.22 -3.97 1.96
C ALA A 137 -0.52 -2.95 1.06
N SER A 138 0.32 -3.42 0.13
CA SER A 138 1.05 -2.56 -0.79
C SER A 138 0.17 -1.95 -1.89
N ILE A 139 -1.00 -2.53 -2.20
CA ILE A 139 -2.00 -1.87 -3.06
C ILE A 139 -2.34 -0.48 -2.52
N PHE A 140 -2.59 -0.33 -1.22
CA PHE A 140 -2.88 0.98 -0.61
C PHE A 140 -1.72 1.98 -0.75
N LEU A 141 -0.48 1.52 -0.76
CA LEU A 141 0.69 2.39 -0.84
C LEU A 141 0.99 2.81 -2.29
N PHE A 142 1.01 1.85 -3.22
CA PHE A 142 1.33 2.12 -4.63
C PHE A 142 0.17 2.78 -5.38
N ASN A 143 -1.08 2.51 -5.04
CA ASN A 143 -2.23 3.13 -5.69
C ASN A 143 -2.29 4.65 -5.44
N ASN A 144 -1.78 5.13 -4.31
CA ASN A 144 -1.71 6.57 -4.01
C ASN A 144 -0.48 7.27 -4.64
N MET A 145 0.43 6.54 -5.30
CA MET A 145 1.54 7.15 -6.06
C MET A 145 1.10 7.54 -7.48
N SER A 146 1.87 8.38 -8.16
CA SER A 146 1.73 8.51 -9.62
C SER A 146 2.06 7.18 -10.29
N ALA A 147 1.39 6.87 -11.41
CA ALA A 147 1.63 5.63 -12.15
C ALA A 147 3.10 5.47 -12.54
N GLU A 148 3.75 6.54 -13.00
CA GLU A 148 5.17 6.55 -13.34
C GLU A 148 6.07 6.18 -12.15
N THR A 149 5.81 6.78 -10.97
CA THR A 149 6.63 6.51 -9.77
C THR A 149 6.46 5.07 -9.30
N ALA A 150 5.22 4.59 -9.23
CA ALA A 150 4.92 3.23 -8.81
C ALA A 150 5.51 2.20 -9.79
N GLU A 151 5.33 2.39 -11.11
CA GLU A 151 5.91 1.49 -12.12
C GLU A 151 7.43 1.42 -12.01
N LYS A 152 8.11 2.57 -12.00
CA LYS A 152 9.57 2.63 -11.90
C LYS A 152 10.08 1.89 -10.66
N THR A 153 9.39 2.09 -9.54
CA THR A 153 9.71 1.44 -8.27
C THR A 153 9.55 -0.08 -8.35
N LEU A 154 8.41 -0.55 -8.86
CA LEU A 154 8.11 -1.97 -8.96
C LEU A 154 9.05 -2.67 -9.96
N ILE A 155 9.34 -2.05 -11.11
CA ILE A 155 10.32 -2.56 -12.09
C ILE A 155 11.71 -2.69 -11.44
N SER A 156 12.12 -1.70 -10.65
CA SER A 156 13.38 -1.76 -9.91
C SER A 156 13.38 -2.91 -8.89
N ALA A 157 12.28 -3.11 -8.15
CA ALA A 157 12.14 -4.19 -7.19
C ALA A 157 12.15 -5.58 -7.86
N ILE A 158 11.53 -5.74 -9.03
CA ILE A 158 11.60 -6.99 -9.83
C ILE A 158 13.03 -7.27 -10.28
N SER A 159 13.78 -6.23 -10.62
CA SER A 159 15.15 -6.38 -11.14
C SER A 159 16.18 -6.67 -10.05
N SER A 160 16.04 -6.04 -8.88
CA SER A 160 17.09 -5.99 -7.83
C SER A 160 16.70 -6.52 -6.46
N GLY A 161 15.41 -6.80 -6.22
CA GLY A 161 14.90 -7.25 -4.92
C GLY A 161 15.25 -8.70 -4.58
N ASN A 162 14.93 -9.11 -3.35
CA ASN A 162 14.92 -10.52 -2.95
C ASN A 162 13.76 -11.28 -3.64
N SER A 163 13.71 -12.61 -3.54
CA SER A 163 12.66 -13.42 -4.20
C SER A 163 11.24 -12.96 -3.86
N THR A 164 10.96 -12.66 -2.59
CA THR A 164 9.68 -12.12 -2.11
C THR A 164 9.34 -10.79 -2.79
N ALA A 165 10.27 -9.85 -2.80
CA ALA A 165 10.10 -8.54 -3.42
C ALA A 165 9.87 -8.66 -4.93
N LYS A 166 10.60 -9.54 -5.62
CA LYS A 166 10.43 -9.79 -7.05
C LYS A 166 9.03 -10.31 -7.36
N HIS A 167 8.57 -11.31 -6.63
CA HIS A 167 7.22 -11.86 -6.77
C HIS A 167 6.16 -10.79 -6.52
N ASN A 168 6.17 -10.18 -5.34
CA ASN A 168 5.16 -9.20 -4.92
C ASN A 168 5.14 -7.99 -5.86
N ALA A 169 6.31 -7.50 -6.29
CA ALA A 169 6.40 -6.39 -7.22
C ALA A 169 5.85 -6.73 -8.61
N ALA A 170 6.09 -7.95 -9.12
CA ALA A 170 5.56 -8.40 -10.39
C ALA A 170 4.03 -8.52 -10.38
N VAL A 171 3.46 -9.01 -9.27
CA VAL A 171 2.00 -9.06 -9.08
C VAL A 171 1.40 -7.65 -9.01
N LEU A 172 1.99 -6.76 -8.20
CA LEU A 172 1.52 -5.36 -8.10
C LEU A 172 1.62 -4.63 -9.45
N LEU A 173 2.71 -4.84 -10.21
CA LEU A 173 2.87 -4.24 -11.54
C LEU A 173 1.82 -4.76 -12.53
N ASN A 174 1.44 -6.03 -12.44
CA ASN A 174 0.33 -6.59 -13.22
C ASN A 174 -1.01 -5.92 -12.85
N LEU A 175 -1.28 -5.75 -11.55
CA LEU A 175 -2.50 -5.11 -11.05
C LEU A 175 -2.58 -3.61 -11.39
N MET A 176 -1.44 -2.92 -11.55
CA MET A 176 -1.42 -1.54 -12.02
C MET A 176 -2.04 -1.37 -13.41
N ALA A 177 -1.99 -2.42 -14.24
CA ALA A 177 -2.59 -2.50 -15.57
C ALA A 177 -2.19 -1.33 -16.49
N THR A 178 -0.89 -1.13 -16.66
CA THR A 178 -0.32 -0.14 -17.58
C THR A 178 0.37 -0.82 -18.75
N ASP A 179 0.53 -0.10 -19.86
CA ASP A 179 1.11 -0.67 -21.09
C ASP A 179 2.60 -0.99 -20.91
N ASN A 180 3.34 -0.09 -20.25
CA ASN A 180 4.75 -0.30 -19.93
C ASN A 180 4.95 -1.47 -18.96
N GLY A 181 4.12 -1.57 -17.91
CA GLY A 181 4.15 -2.71 -16.98
C GLY A 181 3.88 -4.04 -17.67
N ASP A 182 2.90 -4.09 -18.57
CA ASP A 182 2.60 -5.28 -19.36
C ASP A 182 3.74 -5.67 -20.30
N GLN A 183 4.29 -4.73 -21.05
CA GLN A 183 5.42 -4.97 -21.95
C GLN A 183 6.62 -5.54 -21.19
N PHE A 184 6.94 -4.94 -20.03
CA PHE A 184 8.02 -5.40 -19.17
C PHE A 184 7.77 -6.83 -18.67
N LEU A 185 6.59 -7.10 -18.08
CA LEU A 185 6.25 -8.42 -17.56
C LEU A 185 6.22 -9.50 -18.66
N ASN A 186 5.64 -9.20 -19.82
CA ASN A 186 5.59 -10.14 -20.95
C ASN A 186 7.00 -10.49 -21.44
N SER A 187 7.89 -9.49 -21.57
CA SER A 187 9.30 -9.71 -21.91
C SER A 187 10.00 -10.65 -20.90
N LEU A 188 9.77 -10.46 -19.60
CA LEU A 188 10.34 -11.34 -18.58
C LEU A 188 9.77 -12.77 -18.66
N ILE A 189 8.47 -12.92 -18.94
CA ILE A 189 7.81 -14.23 -19.10
C ILE A 189 8.37 -14.97 -20.31
N GLU A 190 8.47 -14.31 -21.47
CA GLU A 190 9.02 -14.90 -22.70
C GLU A 190 10.46 -15.38 -22.52
N ARG A 191 11.26 -14.60 -21.77
CA ARG A 191 12.66 -14.91 -21.46
C ARG A 191 12.84 -15.85 -20.26
N LYS A 192 11.74 -16.30 -19.62
CA LYS A 192 11.74 -17.14 -18.41
C LYS A 192 12.58 -16.54 -17.26
N GLN A 193 12.44 -15.23 -17.05
CA GLN A 193 13.15 -14.47 -16.00
C GLN A 193 12.31 -14.25 -14.73
N LEU A 194 11.08 -14.77 -14.70
CA LEU A 194 10.24 -14.86 -13.50
C LEU A 194 10.09 -16.32 -13.09
N GLU A 195 9.92 -16.56 -11.79
CA GLU A 195 9.65 -17.90 -11.25
C GLU A 195 8.26 -18.39 -11.67
N ASP A 196 8.11 -19.70 -11.91
CA ASP A 196 6.89 -20.29 -12.48
C ASP A 196 5.62 -19.94 -11.66
N PHE A 197 5.71 -19.96 -10.33
CA PHE A 197 4.56 -19.61 -9.49
C PHE A 197 4.15 -18.13 -9.64
N THR A 198 5.11 -17.23 -9.90
CA THR A 198 4.82 -15.81 -10.18
C THR A 198 4.11 -15.67 -11.53
N ILE A 199 4.58 -16.39 -12.55
CA ILE A 199 3.93 -16.42 -13.87
C ILE A 199 2.50 -16.95 -13.75
N GLN A 200 2.30 -18.06 -13.03
CA GLN A 200 0.97 -18.65 -12.79
C GLN A 200 0.03 -17.67 -12.09
N PHE A 201 0.52 -16.94 -11.08
CA PHE A 201 -0.26 -15.93 -10.37
C PHE A 201 -0.71 -14.81 -11.33
N ILE A 202 0.22 -14.23 -12.07
CA ILE A 202 -0.07 -13.16 -13.05
C ILE A 202 -1.09 -13.62 -14.11
N MET A 203 -0.92 -14.82 -14.65
CA MET A 203 -1.83 -15.36 -15.67
C MET A 203 -3.22 -15.65 -15.10
N LYS A 204 -3.30 -16.14 -13.85
CA LYS A 204 -4.56 -16.33 -13.13
C LYS A 204 -5.27 -15.00 -12.91
N ASP A 205 -4.55 -13.96 -12.48
CA ASP A 205 -5.12 -12.63 -12.28
C ASP A 205 -5.66 -12.06 -13.58
N ARG A 206 -4.87 -12.07 -14.66
CA ARG A 206 -5.30 -11.59 -15.98
C ARG A 206 -6.58 -12.30 -16.44
N LYS A 207 -6.63 -13.63 -16.30
CA LYS A 207 -7.83 -14.42 -16.63
C LYS A 207 -9.04 -14.06 -15.73
N THR A 208 -8.79 -13.71 -14.48
CA THR A 208 -9.85 -13.40 -13.49
C THR A 208 -10.42 -12.00 -13.72
N PHE A 209 -9.57 -11.02 -13.99
CA PHE A 209 -9.94 -9.61 -14.12
C PHE A 209 -10.39 -9.22 -15.54
N ILE A 210 -10.01 -9.97 -16.58
CA ILE A 210 -10.51 -9.74 -17.93
C ILE A 210 -11.82 -10.51 -18.11
N ILE A 211 -12.94 -9.79 -18.19
CA ILE A 211 -14.28 -10.37 -18.29
C ILE A 211 -14.93 -10.12 -19.64
N LYS A 212 -15.94 -10.92 -19.99
CA LYS A 212 -16.79 -10.65 -21.15
C LYS A 212 -17.67 -9.42 -20.88
N PRO A 213 -17.57 -8.33 -21.68
CA PRO A 213 -18.39 -7.15 -21.48
C PRO A 213 -19.89 -7.45 -21.65
N LYS A 214 -20.74 -6.86 -20.80
CA LYS A 214 -22.21 -7.02 -20.81
C LYS A 214 -22.90 -5.80 -20.21
N GLY A 215 -24.22 -5.83 -20.06
CA GLY A 215 -24.97 -4.78 -19.37
C GLY A 215 -25.50 -3.68 -20.30
N SER A 216 -26.28 -2.79 -19.68
CA SER A 216 -27.21 -1.87 -20.33
C SER A 216 -27.01 -0.39 -19.97
N LYS A 217 -26.16 -0.07 -18.98
CA LYS A 217 -25.87 1.33 -18.62
C LYS A 217 -25.18 2.07 -19.77
N SER A 218 -25.55 3.33 -19.95
CA SER A 218 -24.95 4.21 -20.95
C SER A 218 -23.54 4.65 -20.55
N ARG A 219 -22.72 5.05 -21.54
CA ARG A 219 -21.38 5.61 -21.28
C ARG A 219 -21.42 6.83 -20.36
N SER A 220 -22.43 7.68 -20.49
CA SER A 220 -22.58 8.88 -19.65
C SER A 220 -22.79 8.51 -18.18
N GLU A 221 -23.70 7.57 -17.87
CA GLU A 221 -23.93 7.09 -16.50
C GLU A 221 -22.66 6.49 -15.90
N ILE A 222 -21.89 5.71 -16.68
CA ILE A 222 -20.64 5.11 -16.19
C ILE A 222 -19.59 6.17 -15.87
N LEU A 223 -19.45 7.19 -16.71
CA LEU A 223 -18.51 8.28 -16.48
C LEU A 223 -18.89 9.11 -15.26
N GLU A 224 -20.18 9.31 -15.01
CA GLU A 224 -20.69 9.92 -13.78
C GLU A 224 -20.32 9.07 -12.55
N SER A 225 -20.59 7.77 -12.58
CA SER A 225 -20.19 6.85 -11.49
C SER A 225 -18.69 6.83 -11.22
N LEU A 226 -17.83 6.94 -12.24
CA LEU A 226 -16.37 7.04 -12.06
C LEU A 226 -15.96 8.35 -11.35
N ASN A 227 -16.65 9.46 -11.63
CA ASN A 227 -16.37 10.74 -11.00
C ASN A 227 -16.77 10.77 -9.52
N ASP A 228 -17.83 10.03 -9.19
CA ASP A 228 -18.40 9.93 -7.84
C ASP A 228 -17.60 9.04 -6.87
N VAL A 229 -16.53 8.39 -7.33
CA VAL A 229 -15.61 7.65 -6.43
C VAL A 229 -14.78 8.63 -5.59
N PRO A 230 -14.53 8.38 -4.27
CA PRO A 230 -15.09 7.29 -3.49
C PRO A 230 -16.58 7.51 -3.26
N TYR A 231 -17.35 6.43 -3.43
CA TYR A 231 -18.81 6.48 -3.32
C TYR A 231 -19.22 7.07 -1.97
N ASN A 232 -20.13 8.02 -1.99
CA ASN A 232 -20.80 8.44 -0.76
C ASN A 232 -21.75 7.31 -0.34
N PHE A 233 -21.34 6.52 0.66
CA PHE A 233 -22.14 5.42 1.23
C PHE A 233 -23.46 5.90 1.86
N GLU A 234 -23.67 7.20 2.05
CA GLU A 234 -24.96 7.77 2.44
C GLU A 234 -26.00 7.75 1.30
N LYS A 235 -25.56 7.65 0.03
CA LYS A 235 -26.45 7.67 -1.15
C LYS A 235 -26.76 6.28 -1.71
N GLU A 236 -25.76 5.41 -1.82
CA GLU A 236 -25.90 4.03 -2.30
C GLU A 236 -24.98 3.09 -1.52
N PHE A 237 -25.46 1.87 -1.25
CA PHE A 237 -24.74 0.90 -0.44
C PHE A 237 -23.53 0.26 -1.15
N PHE A 238 -23.48 0.31 -2.49
CA PHE A 238 -22.46 -0.36 -3.30
C PHE A 238 -21.98 0.53 -4.45
N GLY A 239 -20.67 0.72 -4.58
CA GLY A 239 -20.03 1.33 -5.75
C GLY A 239 -19.93 0.35 -6.92
N PHE A 240 -18.77 0.28 -7.59
CA PHE A 240 -18.49 -0.76 -8.58
C PHE A 240 -18.40 -2.15 -7.93
N ALA A 241 -17.84 -2.24 -6.72
CA ALA A 241 -17.84 -3.44 -5.91
C ALA A 241 -19.26 -3.87 -5.58
N GLY A 242 -19.58 -5.14 -5.85
CA GLY A 242 -20.94 -5.68 -5.65
C GLY A 242 -21.92 -5.36 -6.78
N ASN A 243 -21.66 -4.35 -7.62
CA ASN A 243 -22.53 -3.98 -8.74
C ASN A 243 -22.04 -4.58 -10.08
N LYS A 244 -22.42 -5.84 -10.33
CA LYS A 244 -22.06 -6.57 -11.55
C LYS A 244 -22.59 -5.95 -12.84
N GLU A 245 -23.74 -5.26 -12.78
CA GLU A 245 -24.33 -4.61 -13.95
C GLU A 245 -23.55 -3.34 -14.32
N LEU A 246 -23.19 -2.51 -13.33
CA LEU A 246 -22.36 -1.33 -13.53
C LEU A 246 -20.96 -1.71 -14.02
N THR A 247 -20.30 -2.68 -13.37
CA THR A 247 -18.97 -3.17 -13.78
C THR A 247 -18.98 -3.76 -15.19
N GLY A 248 -19.98 -4.60 -15.50
CA GLY A 248 -20.13 -5.18 -16.84
C GLY A 248 -20.36 -4.09 -17.90
N SER A 249 -21.23 -3.13 -17.61
CA SER A 249 -21.55 -2.03 -18.52
C SER A 249 -20.34 -1.13 -18.75
N ALA A 250 -19.55 -0.86 -17.71
CA ALA A 250 -18.28 -0.13 -17.82
C ALA A 250 -17.31 -0.84 -18.77
N CYS A 251 -17.12 -2.15 -18.62
CA CYS A 251 -16.32 -2.95 -19.54
C CYS A 251 -16.86 -2.90 -20.98
N LYS A 252 -18.18 -2.73 -21.18
CA LYS A 252 -18.81 -2.66 -22.49
C LYS A 252 -18.66 -1.28 -23.15
N MET A 253 -18.91 -0.21 -22.41
CA MET A 253 -19.07 1.14 -22.97
C MET A 253 -17.82 2.03 -22.92
N LEU A 254 -16.85 1.72 -22.05
CA LEU A 254 -15.61 2.51 -21.95
C LEU A 254 -14.56 2.01 -22.94
N ASP A 255 -13.76 2.94 -23.47
CA ASP A 255 -12.70 2.62 -24.43
C ASP A 255 -11.32 3.04 -23.89
N LYS A 256 -10.26 2.78 -24.65
CA LYS A 256 -8.87 3.10 -24.22
C LYS A 256 -8.67 4.57 -23.83
N GLN A 257 -9.43 5.49 -24.43
CA GLN A 257 -9.41 6.92 -24.07
C GLN A 257 -9.96 7.23 -22.66
N ASP A 258 -10.62 6.27 -22.00
CA ASP A 258 -11.18 6.42 -20.67
C ASP A 258 -10.29 5.79 -19.57
N LEU A 259 -9.15 5.17 -19.93
CA LEU A 259 -8.26 4.49 -18.98
C LEU A 259 -7.81 5.40 -17.84
N ASP A 260 -7.50 6.67 -18.13
CA ASP A 260 -7.07 7.61 -17.09
C ASP A 260 -8.20 7.96 -16.12
N LYS A 261 -9.45 8.02 -16.57
CA LYS A 261 -10.60 8.23 -15.68
C LYS A 261 -10.79 7.02 -14.75
N ILE A 262 -10.62 5.81 -15.27
CA ILE A 262 -10.69 4.58 -14.47
C ILE A 262 -9.56 4.56 -13.44
N ARG A 263 -8.33 4.94 -13.83
CA ARG A 263 -7.19 5.04 -12.91
C ARG A 263 -7.45 6.05 -11.81
N ILE A 264 -7.89 7.27 -12.16
CA ILE A 264 -8.23 8.31 -11.18
C ILE A 264 -9.30 7.80 -10.20
N ALA A 265 -10.37 7.19 -10.69
CA ALA A 265 -11.40 6.58 -9.83
C ALA A 265 -10.77 5.53 -8.90
N ARG A 266 -9.92 4.64 -9.43
CA ARG A 266 -9.24 3.60 -8.65
C ARG A 266 -8.34 4.18 -7.56
N GLN A 267 -7.60 5.25 -7.84
CA GLN A 267 -6.77 5.93 -6.84
C GLN A 267 -7.60 6.45 -5.66
N LYS A 268 -8.82 6.91 -5.94
CA LYS A 268 -9.74 7.42 -4.94
C LYS A 268 -10.42 6.35 -4.07
N THR A 269 -10.23 5.05 -4.33
CA THR A 269 -10.85 3.99 -3.50
C THR A 269 -10.06 3.66 -2.25
N THR A 270 -8.76 3.90 -2.25
CA THR A 270 -7.86 3.58 -1.14
C THR A 270 -7.70 4.61 0.00
N PRO A 271 -8.43 5.74 0.12
CA PRO A 271 -8.31 6.66 1.27
C PRO A 271 -8.56 6.05 2.66
N GLY A 272 -9.20 4.88 2.74
CA GLY A 272 -9.35 4.10 3.98
C GLY A 272 -8.69 2.74 3.82
N LEU A 273 -7.91 2.31 4.82
CA LEU A 273 -7.35 0.95 4.90
C LEU A 273 -8.48 -0.04 5.25
N SER A 274 -9.37 -0.35 4.29
CA SER A 274 -10.53 -1.23 4.50
C SER A 274 -10.70 -2.31 3.43
N ASP A 275 -11.51 -3.34 3.71
CA ASP A 275 -11.87 -4.36 2.73
C ASP A 275 -12.79 -3.82 1.64
N GLU A 276 -13.70 -2.88 1.95
CA GLU A 276 -14.53 -2.23 0.92
C GLU A 276 -13.68 -1.45 -0.08
N ALA A 277 -12.64 -0.75 0.40
CA ALA A 277 -11.67 -0.04 -0.44
C ALA A 277 -10.93 -0.99 -1.39
N LEU A 278 -10.55 -2.19 -0.93
CA LEU A 278 -9.93 -3.22 -1.76
C LEU A 278 -10.91 -3.83 -2.76
N HIS A 279 -12.15 -4.12 -2.34
CA HIS A 279 -13.17 -4.64 -3.25
C HIS A 279 -13.44 -3.65 -4.39
N GLU A 280 -13.52 -2.36 -4.09
CA GLU A 280 -13.70 -1.30 -5.09
C GLU A 280 -12.46 -1.18 -5.99
N TYR A 281 -11.25 -1.25 -5.43
CA TYR A 281 -10.01 -1.30 -6.19
C TYR A 281 -9.99 -2.46 -7.20
N PHE A 282 -10.41 -3.65 -6.79
CA PHE A 282 -10.44 -4.84 -7.65
C PHE A 282 -11.55 -4.78 -8.70
N ALA A 283 -12.72 -4.20 -8.38
CA ALA A 283 -13.78 -3.94 -9.35
C ALA A 283 -13.29 -2.98 -10.45
N LEU A 284 -12.63 -1.88 -10.08
CA LEU A 284 -12.06 -0.94 -11.04
C LEU A 284 -10.86 -1.53 -11.80
N THR A 285 -10.08 -2.41 -11.19
CA THR A 285 -9.01 -3.16 -11.88
C THR A 285 -9.58 -4.11 -12.93
N THR A 286 -10.72 -4.76 -12.66
CA THR A 286 -11.46 -5.58 -13.65
C THR A 286 -11.81 -4.73 -14.88
N ILE A 287 -12.36 -3.54 -14.66
CA ILE A 287 -12.74 -2.62 -15.74
C ILE A 287 -11.49 -2.17 -16.50
N LEU A 288 -10.44 -1.74 -15.77
CA LEU A 288 -9.20 -1.24 -16.36
C LEU A 288 -8.54 -2.30 -17.27
N MET A 289 -8.38 -3.52 -16.77
CA MET A 289 -7.77 -4.61 -17.53
C MET A 289 -8.63 -5.02 -18.74
N THR A 290 -9.96 -5.11 -18.57
CA THR A 290 -10.87 -5.46 -19.66
C THR A 290 -10.90 -4.40 -20.76
N VAL A 291 -10.96 -3.11 -20.40
CA VAL A 291 -10.99 -2.00 -21.36
C VAL A 291 -9.67 -1.91 -22.12
N ARG A 292 -8.54 -2.13 -21.43
CA ARG A 292 -7.21 -2.15 -22.06
C ARG A 292 -7.05 -3.31 -23.05
N ASP A 293 -7.61 -4.49 -22.74
CA ASP A 293 -7.57 -5.69 -23.59
C ASP A 293 -8.45 -5.57 -24.86
N LYS A 294 -9.32 -4.56 -24.94
CA LYS A 294 -10.12 -4.33 -26.15
C LYS A 294 -9.21 -4.11 -27.36
N LYS A 295 -9.49 -4.87 -28.42
CA LYS A 295 -8.95 -4.60 -29.75
C LYS A 295 -9.43 -3.22 -30.19
N GLU A 296 -8.54 -2.46 -30.81
CA GLU A 296 -8.93 -1.20 -31.46
C GLU A 296 -9.99 -1.51 -32.51
N SER A 297 -11.16 -0.90 -32.35
CA SER A 297 -12.19 -0.89 -33.38
C SER A 297 -11.59 -0.18 -34.60
N LYS A 298 -11.28 -0.95 -35.64
CA LYS A 298 -10.86 -0.43 -36.95
C LYS A 298 -11.95 0.43 -37.57
#